data_AF-A0AAJ6EEV4-F1
#
_entry.id   AF-A0AAJ6EEV4-F1
#
_cell.length_a   1.000
_cell.length_b   1.000
_cell.length_c   1.000
_cell.angle_alpha   90.00
_cell.angle_beta   90.00
_cell.angle_gamma   90.00
#
_symmetry.space_group_name_H-M   'P 1'
#
loop_
_entity.id
_entity.type
_entity.pdbx_description
1 polymer ?
#
loop_
_entity_poly.entity_id
_entity_poly.type
_entity_poly.pdbx_seq_one_letter_code
_entity_poly.pdbx_strand_id
1 'polypeptide(L)'
;MEWKLLALRTESGKPNDKALTEILSPYRQHRSALTDGLRLSKSNFAGAKAIVIAGYSYKDMPLEPAIGAFEASAATVVKLSQRSEASFSGLSHPVHQEGKVFAWLIEGEAN
;
A
#
# COMPACT_ATOMS: atom_id res chain seq x y z
N MET A 1 -12.30 -5.69 -0.04
CA MET A 1 -10.92 -5.31 0.33
C MET A 1 -10.06 -5.44 -0.91
N GLU A 2 -9.10 -4.53 -1.09
CA GLU A 2 -8.05 -4.63 -2.11
C GLU A 2 -6.68 -4.61 -1.40
N TRP A 3 -5.68 -5.26 -1.97
CA TRP A 3 -4.35 -5.34 -1.38
C TRP A 3 -3.23 -5.12 -2.40
N LYS A 4 -2.08 -4.61 -1.94
CA LYS A 4 -0.86 -4.44 -2.71
C LYS A 4 0.38 -4.92 -1.96
N LEU A 5 1.37 -5.33 -2.72
CA LEU A 5 2.72 -5.59 -2.23
C LEU A 5 3.64 -4.42 -2.59
N LEU A 6 4.14 -3.71 -1.59
CA LEU A 6 5.22 -2.74 -1.71
C LEU A 6 6.56 -3.48 -1.68
N ALA A 7 6.98 -3.98 -2.83
CA ALA A 7 8.26 -4.67 -2.99
C ALA A 7 9.34 -3.68 -3.45
N LEU A 8 9.98 -2.95 -2.53
CA LEU A 8 11.04 -1.97 -2.86
C LEU A 8 12.31 -2.58 -3.46
N ARG A 9 12.51 -3.89 -3.29
CA ARG A 9 13.53 -4.68 -3.98
C ARG A 9 12.90 -5.82 -4.76
N THR A 10 13.57 -6.24 -5.82
CA THR A 10 13.29 -7.49 -6.54
C THR A 10 13.71 -8.70 -5.71
N GLU A 11 13.31 -9.89 -6.15
CA GLU A 11 13.78 -11.18 -5.60
C GLU A 11 15.32 -11.29 -5.59
N SER A 12 15.99 -10.64 -6.55
CA SER A 12 17.46 -10.58 -6.62
C SER A 12 18.11 -9.51 -5.73
N GLY A 13 17.31 -8.75 -4.98
CA GLY A 13 17.77 -7.72 -4.05
C GLY A 13 18.12 -6.38 -4.66
N LYS A 14 17.92 -6.20 -5.98
CA LYS A 14 18.09 -4.91 -6.66
C LYS A 14 16.90 -3.99 -6.39
N PRO A 15 17.06 -2.66 -6.40
CA PRO A 15 15.94 -1.73 -6.30
C PRO A 15 14.87 -2.02 -7.36
N ASN A 16 13.61 -1.90 -6.96
CA ASN A 16 12.46 -2.07 -7.86
C ASN A 16 11.82 -0.72 -8.20
N ASP A 17 12.11 -0.22 -9.40
CA ASP A 17 11.63 1.08 -9.87
C ASP A 17 10.09 1.16 -10.03
N LYS A 18 9.41 0.00 -10.11
CA LYS A 18 7.95 -0.06 -10.28
C LYS A 18 7.19 -0.02 -8.96
N ALA A 19 7.86 -0.29 -7.83
CA ALA A 19 7.22 -0.45 -6.53
C ALA A 19 6.34 0.76 -6.15
N LEU A 20 6.84 1.97 -6.37
CA LEU A 20 6.08 3.19 -6.08
C LEU A 20 4.95 3.43 -7.08
N THR A 21 5.08 2.97 -8.33
CA THR A 21 4.00 3.07 -9.32
C THR A 21 2.79 2.26 -8.88
N GLU A 22 3.02 1.06 -8.33
CA GLU A 22 1.95 0.17 -7.85
C GLU A 22 1.24 0.68 -6.58
N ILE A 23 1.83 1.65 -5.87
CA ILE A 23 1.22 2.23 -4.68
C ILE A 23 0.64 3.62 -4.96
N LEU A 24 1.43 4.51 -5.56
CA LEU A 24 1.18 5.94 -5.59
C LEU A 24 0.58 6.44 -6.89
N SER A 25 0.64 5.65 -7.97
CA SER A 25 0.31 6.21 -9.28
C SER A 25 -1.15 6.63 -9.37
N PRO A 26 -1.49 7.85 -9.81
CA PRO A 26 -2.88 8.31 -9.92
C PRO A 26 -3.59 7.79 -11.17
N TYR A 27 -2.85 7.16 -12.10
CA TYR A 27 -3.38 6.77 -13.40
C TYR A 27 -4.08 5.41 -13.34
N ARG A 28 -5.35 5.37 -13.74
CA ARG A 28 -6.22 4.17 -13.64
C ARG A 28 -5.63 2.92 -14.30
N GLN A 29 -4.89 3.07 -15.40
CA GLN A 29 -4.28 1.94 -16.10
C GLN A 29 -3.19 1.23 -15.28
N HIS A 30 -2.59 1.90 -14.30
CA HIS A 30 -1.55 1.32 -13.45
C HIS A 30 -2.12 0.47 -12.30
N ARG A 31 -3.43 0.58 -12.01
CA ARG A 31 -4.11 -0.19 -10.95
C ARG A 31 -3.32 -0.14 -9.63
N SER A 32 -2.96 1.07 -9.21
CA SER A 32 -2.23 1.31 -7.97
C SER A 32 -3.14 1.19 -6.74
N ALA A 33 -2.55 1.11 -5.54
CA ALA A 33 -3.30 1.23 -4.27
C ALA A 33 -4.19 2.47 -4.24
N LEU A 34 -3.70 3.61 -4.75
CA LEU A 34 -4.45 4.86 -4.83
C LEU A 34 -5.70 4.73 -5.71
N THR A 35 -5.55 4.21 -6.92
CA THR A 35 -6.69 4.03 -7.84
C THR A 35 -7.65 2.94 -7.40
N ASP A 36 -7.14 1.92 -6.70
CA ASP A 36 -7.94 0.85 -6.12
C ASP A 36 -8.77 1.36 -4.94
N GLY A 37 -8.20 2.23 -4.11
CA GLY A 37 -8.94 2.95 -3.06
C GLY A 37 -10.12 3.74 -3.62
N LEU A 38 -9.87 4.56 -4.64
CA LEU A 38 -10.92 5.35 -5.30
C LEU A 38 -11.98 4.48 -5.98
N ARG A 39 -11.58 3.37 -6.61
CA ARG A 39 -12.52 2.43 -7.22
C ARG A 39 -13.38 1.74 -6.16
N LEU A 40 -12.77 1.36 -5.04
CA LEU A 40 -13.44 0.67 -3.96
C LEU A 40 -14.41 1.61 -3.22
N SER A 41 -14.06 2.88 -2.99
CA SER A 41 -14.97 3.88 -2.41
C SER A 41 -16.27 3.99 -3.21
N LYS A 42 -16.17 4.03 -4.55
CA LYS A 42 -17.28 4.14 -5.51
C LYS A 42 -18.07 2.85 -5.77
N SER A 43 -17.59 1.72 -5.26
CA SER A 43 -18.27 0.43 -5.48
C SER A 43 -19.54 0.29 -4.62
N ASN A 44 -20.50 -0.50 -5.08
CA ASN A 44 -21.70 -0.87 -4.29
C ASN A 44 -21.49 -2.14 -3.44
N PHE A 45 -20.23 -2.51 -3.16
CA PHE A 45 -19.97 -3.68 -2.33
C PHE A 45 -20.48 -3.46 -0.90
N ALA A 46 -21.20 -4.45 -0.38
CA ALA A 46 -21.67 -4.47 0.99
C ALA A 46 -20.51 -4.71 1.97
N GLY A 47 -20.62 -4.14 3.17
CA GLY A 47 -19.65 -4.30 4.26
C GLY A 47 -18.48 -3.31 4.22
N ALA A 48 -17.54 -3.53 5.14
CA ALA A 48 -16.37 -2.66 5.30
C ALA A 48 -15.40 -2.81 4.12
N LYS A 49 -15.03 -1.67 3.54
CA LYS A 49 -14.06 -1.57 2.45
C LYS A 49 -12.71 -1.20 3.05
N ALA A 50 -11.64 -1.79 2.53
CA ALA A 50 -10.30 -1.55 3.05
C ALA A 50 -9.24 -1.65 1.94
N ILE A 51 -8.17 -0.87 2.12
CA ILE A 51 -6.90 -1.01 1.41
C ILE A 51 -5.88 -1.60 2.36
N VAL A 52 -5.16 -2.62 1.89
CA VAL A 52 -4.05 -3.23 2.61
C VAL A 52 -2.79 -3.10 1.77
N ILE A 53 -1.70 -2.63 2.37
CA ILE A 53 -0.37 -2.60 1.75
C ILE A 53 0.54 -3.44 2.64
N ALA A 54 1.04 -4.55 2.11
CA ALA A 54 2.11 -5.31 2.74
C ALA A 54 3.44 -4.93 2.06
N GLY A 55 4.56 -4.94 2.77
CA GLY A 55 5.85 -4.66 2.17
C GLY A 55 6.98 -5.31 2.94
N TYR A 56 8.09 -5.55 2.25
CA TYR A 56 9.34 -5.99 2.86
C TYR A 56 10.17 -4.77 3.25
N SER A 57 10.63 -4.74 4.49
CA SER A 57 11.39 -3.62 5.03
C SER A 57 12.88 -3.92 4.97
N TYR A 58 13.68 -2.87 4.74
CA TYR A 58 15.13 -2.94 4.78
C TYR A 58 15.66 -1.77 5.59
N LYS A 59 16.80 -1.98 6.28
CA LYS A 59 17.42 -0.93 7.08
C LYS A 59 17.69 0.37 6.30
N ASP A 60 18.04 0.25 5.02
CA ASP A 60 18.35 1.36 4.13
C ASP A 60 17.15 1.86 3.29
N MET A 61 16.07 1.08 3.25
CA MET A 61 14.85 1.40 2.51
C MET A 61 13.62 1.06 3.37
N PRO A 62 13.30 1.92 4.37
CA PRO A 62 12.10 1.78 5.18
C PRO A 62 10.83 1.97 4.34
N LEU A 63 9.73 1.37 4.77
CA LEU A 63 8.43 1.43 4.07
C LEU A 63 7.71 2.76 4.33
N GLU A 64 7.96 3.36 5.49
CA GLU A 64 7.25 4.52 6.04
C GLU A 64 7.19 5.72 5.09
N PRO A 65 8.26 6.10 4.37
CA PRO A 65 8.18 7.21 3.41
C PRO A 65 7.17 6.96 2.27
N ALA A 66 7.13 5.74 1.73
CA ALA A 66 6.18 5.38 0.68
C ALA A 66 4.74 5.30 1.21
N ILE A 67 4.57 4.80 2.43
CA ILE A 67 3.26 4.76 3.10
C ILE A 67 2.75 6.17 3.41
N GLY A 68 3.60 7.06 3.94
CA GLY A 68 3.22 8.45 4.17
C GLY A 68 2.86 9.19 2.88
N ALA A 69 3.60 8.94 1.79
CA ALA A 69 3.26 9.48 0.48
C ALA A 69 1.92 8.94 -0.05
N PHE A 70 1.62 7.67 0.21
CA PHE A 70 0.32 7.08 -0.11
C PHE A 70 -0.79 7.74 0.68
N GLU A 71 -0.65 7.88 2.00
CA GLU A 71 -1.66 8.52 2.86
C GLU A 71 -1.95 9.96 2.41
N ALA A 72 -0.89 10.75 2.17
CA ALA A 72 -1.01 12.12 1.70
C ALA A 72 -1.72 12.21 0.33
N SER A 73 -1.39 11.31 -0.60
CA SER A 73 -2.02 11.28 -1.92
C SER A 73 -3.47 10.79 -1.86
N ALA A 74 -3.73 9.74 -1.06
CA ALA A 74 -5.05 9.14 -0.89
C ALA A 74 -6.05 10.10 -0.27
N ALA A 75 -5.61 10.96 0.67
CA ALA A 75 -6.44 11.99 1.28
C ALA A 75 -7.09 12.95 0.26
N THR A 76 -6.55 13.06 -0.95
CA THR A 76 -7.12 13.90 -2.02
C THR A 76 -8.27 13.23 -2.78
N VAL A 77 -8.47 11.91 -2.63
CA VAL A 77 -9.46 11.14 -3.42
C VAL A 77 -10.37 10.26 -2.58
N VAL A 78 -9.95 9.83 -1.39
CA VAL A 78 -10.72 8.99 -0.48
C VAL A 78 -10.49 9.38 0.98
N LYS A 79 -11.52 9.18 1.80
CA LYS A 79 -11.41 9.30 3.25
C LYS A 79 -10.96 7.97 3.84
N LEU A 80 -9.74 7.93 4.38
CA LEU A 80 -9.19 6.75 5.06
C LEU A 80 -9.39 6.85 6.58
N SER A 81 -9.59 5.71 7.24
CA SER A 81 -9.52 5.62 8.70
C SER A 81 -8.11 5.88 9.23
N GLN A 82 -7.93 5.82 10.54
CA GLN A 82 -6.58 5.69 11.12
C GLN A 82 -5.89 4.42 10.58
N ARG A 83 -4.57 4.52 10.38
CA ARG A 83 -3.71 3.40 9.99
C ARG A 83 -3.70 2.32 11.06
N SER A 84 -3.98 1.08 10.66
CA SER A 84 -3.62 -0.12 11.42
C SER A 84 -2.33 -0.70 10.84
N GLU A 85 -1.42 -1.16 11.69
CA GLU A 85 -0.16 -1.75 11.24
C GLU A 85 0.27 -2.96 12.08
N ALA A 86 1.00 -3.88 11.44
CA ALA A 86 1.61 -5.04 12.07
C ALA A 86 2.98 -5.32 11.43
N SER A 87 3.97 -5.66 12.25
CA SER A 87 5.31 -6.04 11.77
C SER A 87 5.48 -7.56 11.81
N PHE A 88 6.30 -8.09 10.90
CA PHE A 88 6.66 -9.50 10.85
C PHE A 88 8.14 -9.66 10.51
N SER A 89 8.74 -10.76 10.96
CA SER A 89 10.14 -11.11 10.73
C SER A 89 10.34 -12.62 10.71
N GLY A 90 11.55 -13.07 10.39
CA GLY A 90 11.90 -14.50 10.34
C GLY A 90 11.49 -15.18 9.04
N LEU A 91 11.33 -14.41 7.95
CA LEU A 91 11.08 -14.98 6.63
C LEU A 91 12.34 -15.68 6.09
N SER A 92 12.15 -16.79 5.39
CA SER A 92 13.25 -17.65 4.90
C SER A 92 13.98 -17.10 3.67
N HIS A 93 13.50 -16.01 3.06
CA HIS A 93 14.07 -15.48 1.82
C HIS A 93 15.37 -14.70 2.12
N PRO A 94 16.46 -14.86 1.35
CA PRO A 94 17.75 -14.21 1.63
C PRO A 94 17.69 -12.68 1.60
N VAL A 95 16.83 -12.10 0.75
CA VAL A 95 16.59 -10.65 0.64
C VAL A 95 15.45 -10.17 1.54
N HIS A 96 14.27 -10.79 1.44
CA HIS A 96 13.03 -10.40 2.12
C HIS A 96 12.87 -11.10 3.47
N GLN A 97 13.55 -10.62 4.52
CA GLN A 97 13.60 -11.29 5.83
C GLN A 97 12.56 -10.77 6.84
N GLU A 98 12.08 -9.55 6.66
CA GLU A 98 11.13 -8.86 7.52
C GLU A 98 10.26 -7.89 6.74
N GLY A 99 9.21 -7.39 7.37
CA GLY A 99 8.30 -6.47 6.72
C GLY A 99 7.18 -5.99 7.62
N LYS A 100 6.26 -5.25 7.00
CA LYS A 100 5.09 -4.69 7.68
C LYS A 100 3.85 -4.81 6.80
N VAL A 101 2.71 -4.89 7.46
CA VAL A 101 1.38 -4.76 6.85
C VAL A 101 0.76 -3.48 7.37
N PHE A 102 0.21 -2.69 6.47
CA PHE A 102 -0.52 -1.46 6.75
C PHE A 102 -1.93 -1.59 6.19
N ALA A 103 -2.94 -1.14 6.93
CA ALA A 103 -4.32 -1.22 6.51
C ALA A 103 -5.12 0.02 6.92
N TRP A 104 -6.07 0.38 6.08
CA TRP A 104 -7.02 1.47 6.31
C TRP A 104 -8.41 1.03 5.85
N LEU A 105 -9.43 1.37 6.64
CA LEU A 105 -10.80 1.33 6.16
C LEU A 105 -11.05 2.53 5.23
N ILE A 106 -11.88 2.33 4.22
CA ILE A 106 -12.37 3.39 3.36
C ILE A 106 -13.71 3.85 3.91
N GLU A 107 -13.75 5.09 4.39
CA GLU A 107 -14.93 5.70 5.02
C GLU A 107 -15.80 6.49 4.03
N GLY A 108 -15.29 6.76 2.82
CA GLY A 108 -16.01 7.48 1.76
C GLY A 108 -15.09 8.07 0.70
N GLU A 109 -15.67 8.89 -0.18
CA GLU A 109 -14.89 9.76 -1.08
C GLU A 109 -14.32 10.96 -0.30
N ALA A 110 -13.24 11.55 -0.79
CA ALA A 110 -12.77 12.83 -0.27
C ALA A 110 -13.76 13.95 -0.62
N ASN A 111 -13.92 14.93 0.28
CA ASN A 111 -14.78 16.11 0.08
C ASN A 111 -14.18 17.09 -0.91
#